data_AF-A0A965HHV0-F1
#
_entry.id   AF-A0A965HHV0-F1
#
_cell.length_a   1.000
_cell.length_b   1.000
_cell.length_c   1.000
_cell.angle_alpha   90.00
_cell.angle_beta   90.00
_cell.angle_gamma   90.00
#
_symmetry.space_group_name_H-M   'P 1'
#
loop_
_entity.id
_entity.type
_entity.pdbx_description
1 polymer ?
#
loop_
_entity_poly.entity_id
_entity_poly.type
_entity_poly.pdbx_seq_one_letter_code
_entity_poly.pdbx_strand_id
1 'polypeptide(L)'
;MDVDGWRRIFKILKQWGLNHMRFHSYCPPEACFTAADEEGIYLQPELPLWTGKLDAPGDEKRVAWVREEARRLIEAYRNHPSMVLFCLGNELQGQFKFLQNLLGELKQSDPSRLYTMTSNRLWILDAPAKLGEPNMPPLLDDFLVERAFWNKKEKDGMRGQTFFAESPNTSIDFSQTLKRSPLPLLTHEIGQWNAFPNLAEIPKYTGVLRPINLEAIRDDLKKNGLLSQAADFTRVSGKFCTELYKQELELALRSAPLSGYQLLDLHDYPGQGTAHVGLLDSFWDPKGFAEPAPFREACSPIVPLLRLPKRVYTSDETLSAKLEFVNFLEKPISNVSPQWEIKASDGKLIGEGKLGPINLPLGAAIPVGSLTAFLSSATEPTEATIRVSAPEACAMNSWKIWIVP
;
A
#
# COMPACT_ATOMS: atom_id res chain seq x y z
N MET A 1 -20.01 7.62 13.10
CA MET A 1 -20.12 6.17 12.84
C MET A 1 -19.96 5.47 14.16
N ASP A 2 -20.85 4.53 14.47
CA ASP A 2 -20.82 3.69 15.66
C ASP A 2 -19.85 2.51 15.48
N VAL A 3 -19.76 1.63 16.48
CA VAL A 3 -18.87 0.46 16.48
C VAL A 3 -19.19 -0.44 15.28
N ASP A 4 -20.46 -0.77 15.05
CA ASP A 4 -20.86 -1.67 13.97
C ASP A 4 -20.52 -1.12 12.58
N GLY A 5 -20.69 0.18 12.36
CA GLY A 5 -20.25 0.83 11.13
C GLY A 5 -18.74 0.69 10.89
N TRP A 6 -17.93 0.90 11.93
CA TRP A 6 -16.47 0.73 11.82
C TRP A 6 -16.09 -0.74 11.62
N ARG A 7 -16.75 -1.67 12.31
CA ARG A 7 -16.53 -3.12 12.12
C ARG A 7 -16.83 -3.56 10.69
N ARG A 8 -17.87 -3.02 10.05
CA ARG A 8 -18.13 -3.27 8.62
C ARG A 8 -16.90 -2.89 7.78
N ILE A 9 -16.36 -1.69 7.99
CA ILE A 9 -15.17 -1.21 7.27
C ILE A 9 -13.97 -2.12 7.50
N PHE A 10 -13.69 -2.50 8.75
CA PHE A 10 -12.55 -3.38 9.05
C PHE A 10 -12.71 -4.80 8.53
N LYS A 11 -13.93 -5.34 8.50
CA LYS A 11 -14.20 -6.63 7.84
C LYS A 11 -13.92 -6.56 6.35
N ILE A 12 -14.33 -5.47 5.69
CA ILE A 12 -14.00 -5.23 4.28
C ILE A 12 -12.48 -5.15 4.12
N LEU A 13 -11.79 -4.33 4.92
CA LEU A 13 -10.32 -4.21 4.91
C LEU A 13 -9.62 -5.59 4.97
N LYS A 14 -10.07 -6.47 5.87
CA LYS A 14 -9.55 -7.85 6.01
C LYS A 14 -9.86 -8.74 4.82
N GLN A 15 -11.06 -8.61 4.23
CA GLN A 15 -11.41 -9.36 3.02
C GLN A 15 -10.45 -9.05 1.87
N TRP A 16 -10.00 -7.81 1.78
CA TRP A 16 -8.98 -7.34 0.82
C TRP A 16 -7.53 -7.64 1.25
N GLY A 17 -7.32 -8.37 2.36
CA GLY A 17 -6.00 -8.82 2.81
C GLY A 17 -5.20 -7.80 3.63
N LEU A 18 -5.78 -6.65 3.97
CA LEU A 18 -5.12 -5.59 4.72
C LEU A 18 -5.39 -5.73 6.23
N ASN A 19 -4.45 -5.26 7.07
CA ASN A 19 -4.46 -5.43 8.53
C ASN A 19 -4.16 -4.13 9.31
N HIS A 20 -4.03 -3.00 8.61
CA HIS A 20 -3.61 -1.72 9.17
C HIS A 20 -4.44 -0.58 8.58
N MET A 21 -4.83 0.40 9.41
CA MET A 21 -5.45 1.64 8.97
C MET A 21 -4.75 2.85 9.59
N ARG A 22 -4.23 3.73 8.73
CA ARG A 22 -3.72 5.04 9.11
C ARG A 22 -4.84 6.09 8.99
N PHE A 23 -4.95 6.97 9.97
CA PHE A 23 -5.81 8.14 9.88
C PHE A 23 -4.96 9.35 9.54
N HIS A 24 -5.16 9.90 8.34
CA HIS A 24 -4.46 11.08 7.85
C HIS A 24 -4.88 12.30 8.67
N SER A 25 -3.92 12.89 9.40
CA SER A 25 -4.08 14.13 10.17
C SER A 25 -5.35 14.19 11.04
N TYR A 26 -5.70 13.07 11.69
CA TYR A 26 -6.89 12.96 12.53
C TYR A 26 -6.80 11.73 13.46
N CYS A 27 -7.51 11.79 14.60
CA CYS A 27 -7.71 10.67 15.50
C CYS A 27 -9.19 10.27 15.55
N PRO A 28 -9.56 9.01 15.22
CA PRO A 28 -10.95 8.58 15.15
C PRO A 28 -11.61 8.50 16.54
N PRO A 29 -12.95 8.39 16.61
CA PRO A 29 -13.64 8.22 17.89
C PRO A 29 -13.37 6.84 18.53
N GLU A 30 -13.62 6.70 19.83
CA GLU A 30 -13.49 5.43 20.60
C GLU A 30 -14.18 4.22 19.93
N ALA A 31 -15.32 4.45 19.28
CA ALA A 31 -16.04 3.42 18.54
C ALA A 31 -15.18 2.76 17.45
N CYS A 32 -14.27 3.51 16.83
CA CYS A 32 -13.31 3.00 15.85
C CYS A 32 -12.26 2.11 16.51
N PHE A 33 -11.70 2.52 17.64
CA PHE A 33 -10.72 1.73 18.38
C PHE A 33 -11.33 0.43 18.89
N THR A 34 -12.54 0.50 19.45
CA THR A 34 -13.31 -0.69 19.88
C THR A 34 -13.52 -1.67 18.72
N ALA A 35 -13.96 -1.17 17.57
CA ALA A 35 -14.13 -1.99 16.37
C ALA A 35 -12.82 -2.60 15.87
N ALA A 36 -11.71 -1.86 15.94
CA ALA A 36 -10.39 -2.34 15.52
C ALA A 36 -9.85 -3.41 16.48
N ASP A 37 -10.08 -3.28 17.78
CA ASP A 37 -9.73 -4.28 18.78
C ASP A 37 -10.47 -5.60 18.51
N GLU A 38 -11.77 -5.53 18.24
CA GLU A 38 -12.61 -6.72 17.97
C GLU A 38 -12.23 -7.41 16.65
N GLU A 39 -11.90 -6.64 15.62
CA GLU A 39 -11.61 -7.18 14.29
C GLU A 39 -10.10 -7.49 14.08
N GLY A 40 -9.22 -7.05 14.99
CA GLY A 40 -7.78 -7.27 14.92
C GLY A 40 -7.11 -6.42 13.84
N ILE A 41 -7.36 -5.11 13.84
CA ILE A 41 -6.73 -4.13 12.94
C ILE A 41 -5.78 -3.24 13.72
N TYR A 42 -4.57 -3.04 13.20
CA TYR A 42 -3.62 -2.07 13.72
C TYR A 42 -4.01 -0.65 13.27
N LEU A 43 -3.95 0.31 14.19
CA LEU A 43 -4.26 1.71 13.92
C LEU A 43 -3.03 2.59 14.07
N GLN A 44 -2.91 3.57 13.16
CA GLN A 44 -2.03 4.74 13.28
C GLN A 44 -2.89 6.01 13.23
N PRO A 45 -3.42 6.50 14.36
CA PRO A 45 -3.97 7.84 14.44
C PRO A 45 -2.87 8.91 14.33
N GLU A 46 -3.28 10.10 13.87
CA GLU A 46 -2.42 11.27 13.75
C GLU A 46 -3.00 12.47 14.52
N LEU A 47 -2.13 13.36 14.97
CA LEU A 47 -2.59 14.70 15.37
C LEU A 47 -3.14 15.44 14.14
N PRO A 48 -4.01 16.44 14.35
CA PRO A 48 -4.57 17.27 13.26
C PRO A 48 -3.55 18.29 12.73
N LEU A 49 -2.38 17.78 12.33
CA LEU A 49 -1.28 18.53 11.73
C LEU A 49 -1.05 18.00 10.31
N TRP A 50 -1.10 18.92 9.35
CA TRP A 50 -0.74 18.64 7.96
C TRP A 50 0.01 19.84 7.37
N THR A 51 1.28 19.64 7.01
CA THR A 51 2.15 20.65 6.39
C THR A 51 2.26 21.98 7.14
N GLY A 52 3.17 22.86 6.70
CA GLY A 52 3.28 24.24 7.21
C GLY A 52 4.34 24.46 8.29
N LYS A 53 4.51 25.74 8.67
CA LYS A 53 5.46 26.18 9.71
C LYS A 53 4.86 25.91 11.09
N LEU A 54 5.21 24.77 11.68
CA LEU A 54 4.86 24.48 13.07
C LEU A 54 5.63 25.43 14.01
N ASP A 55 5.03 25.84 15.13
CA ASP A 55 5.69 26.64 16.18
C ASP A 55 6.26 28.01 15.72
N ALA A 56 5.58 28.69 14.80
CA ALA A 56 5.98 30.04 14.40
C ALA A 56 5.88 31.03 15.58
N PRO A 57 6.71 32.09 15.65
CA PRO A 57 6.60 33.11 16.69
C PRO A 57 5.17 33.67 16.80
N GLY A 58 4.59 33.72 18.01
CA GLY A 58 3.20 34.15 18.24
C GLY A 58 2.14 33.04 18.18
N ASP A 59 2.55 31.79 17.98
CA ASP A 59 1.67 30.62 17.85
C ASP A 59 1.65 29.72 19.10
N GLU A 60 2.08 30.26 20.25
CA GLU A 60 2.32 29.49 21.49
C GLU A 60 1.03 28.82 22.00
N LYS A 61 -0.13 29.44 21.77
CA LYS A 61 -1.43 28.86 22.15
C LYS A 61 -1.75 27.60 21.34
N ARG A 62 -1.49 27.59 20.03
CA ARG A 62 -1.72 26.41 19.20
C ARG A 62 -0.75 25.31 19.57
N VAL A 63 0.52 25.66 19.80
CA VAL A 63 1.57 24.72 20.22
C VAL A 63 1.22 24.04 21.54
N ALA A 64 0.79 24.83 22.54
CA ALA A 64 0.32 24.30 23.81
C ALA A 64 -0.92 23.42 23.64
N TRP A 65 -1.87 23.83 22.79
CA TRP A 65 -3.06 23.01 22.49
C TRP A 65 -2.71 21.69 21.82
N VAL A 66 -1.82 21.68 20.81
CA VAL A 66 -1.37 20.45 20.11
C VAL A 66 -0.69 19.49 21.08
N ARG A 67 0.17 20.02 21.97
CA ARG A 67 0.86 19.21 22.97
C ARG A 67 -0.12 18.59 23.96
N GLU A 68 -1.07 19.37 24.46
CA GLU A 68 -2.11 18.87 25.35
C GLU A 68 -3.05 17.88 24.65
N GLU A 69 -3.39 18.13 23.38
CA GLU A 69 -4.19 17.23 22.59
C GLU A 69 -3.50 15.88 22.40
N ALA A 70 -2.20 15.87 22.11
CA ALA A 70 -1.44 14.62 22.04
C ALA A 70 -1.50 13.84 23.35
N ARG A 71 -1.37 14.51 24.51
CA ARG A 71 -1.52 13.85 25.82
C ARG A 71 -2.92 13.29 26.02
N ARG A 72 -3.97 14.07 25.71
CA ARG A 72 -5.37 13.63 25.83
C ARG A 72 -5.67 12.42 24.97
N LEU A 73 -5.20 12.39 23.72
CA LEU A 73 -5.42 11.26 22.81
C LEU A 73 -4.73 9.99 23.32
N ILE A 74 -3.48 10.10 23.79
CA ILE A 74 -2.78 8.96 24.40
C ILE A 74 -3.53 8.50 25.66
N GLU A 75 -3.88 9.40 26.58
CA GLU A 75 -4.58 9.04 27.81
C GLU A 75 -5.92 8.35 27.56
N ALA A 76 -6.69 8.85 26.58
CA ALA A 76 -8.00 8.30 26.22
C ALA A 76 -7.89 6.91 25.59
N TYR A 77 -6.97 6.72 24.64
CA TYR A 77 -7.00 5.55 23.76
C TYR A 77 -5.89 4.52 24.04
N ARG A 78 -4.97 4.78 24.97
CA ARG A 78 -3.83 3.89 25.25
C ARG A 78 -4.16 2.50 25.77
N ASN A 79 -5.41 2.24 26.16
CA ASN A 79 -5.82 0.91 26.61
C ASN A 79 -6.35 0.04 25.45
N HIS A 80 -6.50 0.60 24.25
CA HIS A 80 -6.91 -0.16 23.07
C HIS A 80 -5.71 -0.90 22.47
N PRO A 81 -5.72 -2.25 22.39
CA PRO A 81 -4.65 -3.04 21.77
C PRO A 81 -4.45 -2.75 20.27
N SER A 82 -5.46 -2.22 19.58
CA SER A 82 -5.34 -1.79 18.18
C SER A 82 -4.45 -0.55 17.99
N MET A 83 -4.31 0.32 19.00
CA MET A 83 -3.48 1.51 18.93
C MET A 83 -2.00 1.18 19.16
N VAL A 84 -1.35 0.67 18.11
CA VAL A 84 0.05 0.22 18.16
C VAL A 84 1.03 1.26 17.61
N LEU A 85 0.59 2.11 16.67
CA LEU A 85 1.39 3.17 16.07
C LEU A 85 0.81 4.55 16.41
N PHE A 86 1.67 5.55 16.59
CA PHE A 86 1.24 6.95 16.71
C PHE A 86 2.13 7.88 15.88
N CYS A 87 1.52 8.84 15.20
CA CYS A 87 2.24 9.81 14.38
C CYS A 87 1.83 11.24 14.73
N LEU A 88 2.79 12.19 14.74
CA LEU A 88 2.46 13.58 15.05
C LEU A 88 1.77 14.31 13.88
N GLY A 89 1.69 13.72 12.68
CA GLY A 89 0.96 14.31 11.56
C GLY A 89 1.53 13.97 10.18
N ASN A 90 0.91 14.55 9.16
CA ASN A 90 1.24 14.29 7.76
C ASN A 90 2.16 15.37 7.17
N GLU A 91 3.20 14.95 6.47
CA GLU A 91 4.10 15.79 5.67
C GLU A 91 4.61 17.02 6.42
N LEU A 92 4.92 16.85 7.70
CA LEU A 92 5.37 17.93 8.56
C LEU A 92 6.77 18.36 8.14
N GLN A 93 6.94 19.68 7.99
CA GLN A 93 8.21 20.29 7.61
C GLN A 93 8.62 21.32 8.66
N GLY A 94 9.93 21.54 8.79
CA GLY A 94 10.47 22.54 9.73
C GLY A 94 10.39 22.15 11.21
N GLN A 95 10.80 23.10 12.06
CA GLN A 95 10.76 23.13 13.54
C GLN A 95 10.86 21.78 14.26
N PHE A 96 11.89 21.01 13.90
CA PHE A 96 12.14 19.66 14.41
C PHE A 96 12.40 19.60 15.91
N LYS A 97 12.81 20.70 16.54
CA LYS A 97 13.02 20.72 17.99
C LYS A 97 11.69 20.56 18.75
N PHE A 98 10.65 21.30 18.35
CA PHE A 98 9.31 21.15 18.92
C PHE A 98 8.77 19.74 18.73
N LEU A 99 8.80 19.24 17.48
CA LEU A 99 8.30 17.92 17.14
C LEU A 99 9.03 16.80 17.89
N GLN A 100 10.36 16.87 17.98
CA GLN A 100 11.14 15.87 18.71
C GLN A 100 10.89 15.94 20.22
N ASN A 101 10.82 17.14 20.81
CA ASN A 101 10.48 17.27 22.23
C ASN A 101 9.10 16.67 22.52
N LEU A 102 8.11 16.96 21.68
CA LEU A 102 6.77 16.38 21.81
C LEU A 102 6.82 14.85 21.69
N LEU A 103 7.53 14.32 20.68
CA LEU A 103 7.68 12.87 20.50
C LEU A 103 8.32 12.21 21.73
N GLY A 104 9.41 12.80 22.25
CA GLY A 104 10.12 12.29 23.43
C GLY A 104 9.26 12.32 24.69
N GLU A 105 8.49 13.38 24.91
CA GLU A 105 7.54 13.49 26.03
C GLU A 105 6.45 12.41 25.96
N LEU A 106 5.89 12.16 24.78
CA LEU A 106 4.88 11.11 24.59
C LEU A 106 5.48 9.74 24.90
N LYS A 107 6.65 9.42 24.33
CA LYS A 107 7.37 8.15 24.58
C LYS A 107 7.70 7.95 26.05
N GLN A 108 8.07 9.01 26.77
CA GLN A 108 8.33 8.92 28.21
C GLN A 108 7.05 8.64 29.00
N SER A 109 5.93 9.24 28.60
CA SER A 109 4.64 9.07 29.28
C SER A 109 3.92 7.76 28.95
N ASP A 110 4.21 7.19 27.78
CA ASP A 110 3.62 5.95 27.29
C ASP A 110 4.64 5.18 26.42
N PRO A 111 5.51 4.37 27.05
CA PRO A 111 6.55 3.62 26.32
C PRO A 111 6.00 2.35 25.64
N SER A 112 4.69 2.09 25.69
CA SER A 112 4.08 0.84 25.20
C SER A 112 3.75 0.86 23.70
N ARG A 113 3.99 1.98 23.01
CA ARG A 113 3.65 2.21 21.60
C ARG A 113 4.88 2.56 20.77
N LEU A 114 4.72 2.40 19.45
CA LEU A 114 5.71 2.86 18.47
C LEU A 114 5.32 4.25 17.96
N TYR A 115 6.29 5.14 17.92
CA TYR A 115 6.10 6.52 17.53
C TYR A 115 6.88 6.87 16.28
N THR A 116 6.27 7.66 15.41
CA THR A 116 6.95 8.32 14.29
C THR A 116 6.62 9.81 14.31
N MET A 117 7.60 10.64 13.98
CA MET A 117 7.47 12.08 14.06
C MET A 117 6.53 12.62 12.99
N THR A 118 6.59 12.07 11.77
CA THR A 118 5.74 12.50 10.66
C THR A 118 5.64 11.40 9.64
N SER A 119 4.47 11.30 9.03
CA SER A 119 4.31 10.58 7.78
C SER A 119 4.92 11.42 6.65
N ASN A 120 5.82 10.85 5.85
CA ASN A 120 6.48 11.48 4.69
C ASN A 120 7.36 12.71 5.00
N ARG A 121 8.49 12.49 5.70
CA ARG A 121 9.50 13.52 6.05
C ARG A 121 10.46 13.82 4.89
N LEU A 122 10.73 12.86 4.00
CA LEU A 122 11.65 12.88 2.84
C LEU A 122 13.15 13.13 3.08
N TRP A 123 13.58 13.86 4.12
CA TRP A 123 14.99 14.26 4.33
C TRP A 123 15.73 13.43 5.39
N ILE A 124 15.18 12.29 5.83
CA ILE A 124 15.72 11.51 6.95
C ILE A 124 17.17 11.01 6.74
N LEU A 125 17.62 10.78 5.51
CA LEU A 125 19.01 10.40 5.23
C LEU A 125 19.99 11.57 5.27
N ASP A 126 19.49 12.79 5.06
CA ASP A 126 20.24 14.02 5.33
C ASP A 126 20.16 14.39 6.82
N ALA A 127 19.39 13.64 7.63
CA ALA A 127 19.18 13.98 9.02
C ALA A 127 20.50 14.06 9.77
N PRO A 128 21.47 13.13 9.74
CA PRO A 128 22.72 13.31 10.48
C PRO A 128 23.47 14.62 10.18
N ALA A 129 23.44 15.11 8.94
CA ALA A 129 24.04 16.40 8.56
C ALA A 129 23.21 17.61 9.05
N LYS A 130 21.87 17.49 9.07
CA LYS A 130 20.95 18.51 9.63
C LYS A 130 20.82 18.44 11.16
N LEU A 131 21.09 17.27 11.74
CA LEU A 131 21.15 16.94 13.16
C LEU A 131 22.53 17.29 13.73
N GLY A 132 23.54 17.48 12.87
CA GLY A 132 24.87 18.00 13.19
C GLY A 132 24.93 19.52 13.36
N GLU A 133 23.79 20.22 13.30
CA GLU A 133 23.71 21.56 13.88
C GLU A 133 23.84 21.45 15.41
N PRO A 134 24.63 22.31 16.10
CA PRO A 134 25.08 22.08 17.48
C PRO A 134 24.01 21.86 18.57
N ASN A 135 22.72 21.90 18.25
CA ASN A 135 21.61 21.88 19.21
C ASN A 135 20.39 21.04 18.76
N MET A 136 20.57 20.07 17.86
CA MET A 136 19.46 19.23 17.38
C MET A 136 19.39 17.87 18.13
N PRO A 137 18.20 17.42 18.57
CA PRO A 137 18.07 16.14 19.29
C PRO A 137 18.36 14.93 18.38
N PRO A 138 18.68 13.75 18.94
CA PRO A 138 18.84 12.51 18.17
C PRO A 138 17.53 12.08 17.50
N LEU A 139 17.60 11.24 16.47
CA LEU A 139 16.41 10.62 15.88
C LEU A 139 15.65 9.82 16.96
N LEU A 140 14.44 10.28 17.32
CA LEU A 140 13.61 9.68 18.38
C LEU A 140 12.52 8.73 17.86
N ASP A 141 12.29 8.71 16.54
CA ASP A 141 11.37 7.80 15.87
C ASP A 141 11.68 6.33 16.20
N ASP A 142 10.66 5.49 16.36
CA ASP A 142 10.81 4.02 16.44
C ASP A 142 10.75 3.37 15.05
N PHE A 143 10.06 4.01 14.13
CA PHE A 143 9.90 3.60 12.75
C PHE A 143 9.70 4.82 11.85
N LEU A 144 9.88 4.62 10.55
CA LEU A 144 9.73 5.66 9.54
C LEU A 144 8.54 5.35 8.64
N VAL A 145 7.88 6.41 8.19
CA VAL A 145 6.81 6.34 7.19
C VAL A 145 7.23 7.23 6.03
N GLU A 146 7.73 6.66 4.94
CA GLU A 146 8.39 7.43 3.88
C GLU A 146 8.07 6.90 2.49
N ARG A 147 8.00 7.80 1.51
CA ARG A 147 7.82 7.42 0.10
C ARG A 147 9.11 7.51 -0.72
N ALA A 148 10.15 8.14 -0.19
CA ALA A 148 11.42 8.40 -0.86
C ALA A 148 12.42 9.00 0.14
N PHE A 149 13.69 9.00 -0.24
CA PHE A 149 14.75 9.69 0.46
C PHE A 149 15.49 10.66 -0.46
N TRP A 150 16.14 11.65 0.14
CA TRP A 150 17.16 12.44 -0.53
C TRP A 150 18.53 11.75 -0.46
N ASN A 151 19.26 11.76 -1.57
CA ASN A 151 20.65 11.34 -1.70
C ASN A 151 21.40 12.37 -2.53
N LYS A 152 22.35 13.11 -1.95
CA LYS A 152 23.14 14.13 -2.70
C LYS A 152 22.27 15.10 -3.52
N LYS A 153 21.10 15.50 -2.99
CA LYS A 153 20.07 16.33 -3.66
C LYS A 153 19.28 15.66 -4.79
N GLU A 154 19.41 14.36 -4.98
CA GLU A 154 18.54 13.56 -5.86
C GLU A 154 17.53 12.79 -5.03
N LYS A 155 16.31 12.62 -5.57
CA LYS A 155 15.26 11.86 -4.92
C LYS A 155 15.35 10.40 -5.35
N ASP A 156 15.52 9.53 -4.37
CA ASP A 156 15.56 8.08 -4.52
C ASP A 156 14.28 7.51 -3.89
N GLY A 157 13.37 7.00 -4.72
CA GLY A 157 11.96 6.77 -4.39
C GLY A 157 11.61 5.34 -4.02
N MET A 158 10.55 5.17 -3.23
CA MET A 158 9.95 3.88 -2.84
C MET A 158 8.42 3.88 -2.91
N ARG A 159 7.82 4.98 -3.42
CA ARG A 159 6.37 5.06 -3.66
C ARG A 159 5.89 4.06 -4.71
N GLY A 160 6.84 3.51 -5.48
CA GLY A 160 6.59 2.88 -6.76
C GLY A 160 6.18 3.91 -7.82
N GLN A 161 5.09 3.65 -8.53
CA GLN A 161 4.67 4.35 -9.75
C GLN A 161 5.67 4.21 -10.91
N THR A 162 6.43 3.12 -10.88
CA THR A 162 7.51 2.84 -11.85
C THR A 162 6.99 2.53 -13.25
N PHE A 163 5.69 2.25 -13.39
CA PHE A 163 5.05 1.93 -14.67
C PHE A 163 5.32 2.98 -15.77
N PHE A 164 5.44 4.27 -15.42
CA PHE A 164 5.72 5.32 -16.41
C PHE A 164 7.21 5.45 -16.78
N ALA A 165 8.10 4.87 -15.99
CA ALA A 165 9.54 5.04 -16.14
C ALA A 165 10.21 3.86 -16.86
N GLU A 166 9.55 2.70 -16.92
CA GLU A 166 10.14 1.46 -17.43
C GLU A 166 9.14 0.61 -18.21
N SER A 167 9.65 -0.24 -19.09
CA SER A 167 8.86 -1.30 -19.71
C SER A 167 8.28 -2.24 -18.64
N PRO A 168 7.03 -2.74 -18.82
CA PRO A 168 6.38 -3.60 -17.83
C PRO A 168 7.22 -4.82 -17.43
N ASN A 169 7.56 -4.90 -16.14
CA ASN A 169 8.38 -5.95 -15.54
C ASN A 169 8.01 -6.15 -14.05
N THR A 170 8.64 -7.14 -13.40
CA THR A 170 8.53 -7.38 -11.95
C THR A 170 9.90 -7.59 -11.29
N SER A 171 10.98 -7.21 -11.98
CA SER A 171 12.34 -7.43 -11.52
C SER A 171 12.85 -6.35 -10.58
N ILE A 172 12.25 -5.16 -10.63
CA ILE A 172 12.61 -4.03 -9.77
C ILE A 172 12.25 -4.26 -8.29
N ASP A 173 13.07 -3.68 -7.42
CA ASP A 173 12.84 -3.52 -5.99
C ASP A 173 13.62 -2.31 -5.44
N PHE A 174 13.35 -1.94 -4.19
CA PHE A 174 14.00 -0.83 -3.50
C PHE A 174 14.95 -1.28 -2.39
N SER A 175 15.43 -2.53 -2.41
CA SER A 175 16.20 -3.12 -1.31
C SER A 175 17.49 -2.35 -1.02
N GLN A 176 18.18 -1.84 -2.04
CA GLN A 176 19.40 -1.06 -1.84
C GLN A 176 19.13 0.31 -1.21
N THR A 177 18.05 0.96 -1.63
CA THR A 177 17.58 2.22 -1.05
C THR A 177 17.19 2.02 0.42
N LEU A 178 16.48 0.93 0.72
CA LEU A 178 16.01 0.60 2.07
C LEU A 178 17.13 0.27 3.05
N LYS A 179 18.26 -0.31 2.61
CA LYS A 179 19.44 -0.55 3.48
C LYS A 179 20.02 0.73 4.10
N ARG A 180 19.69 1.90 3.55
CA ARG A 180 20.10 3.20 4.08
C ARG A 180 19.23 3.65 5.26
N SER A 181 18.05 3.06 5.42
CA SER A 181 17.15 3.39 6.52
C SER A 181 17.74 2.94 7.86
N PRO A 182 17.86 3.83 8.86
CA PRO A 182 18.35 3.46 10.19
C PRO A 182 17.30 2.75 11.06
N LEU A 183 16.04 2.74 10.63
CA LEU A 183 14.88 2.22 11.35
C LEU A 183 13.97 1.39 10.44
N PRO A 184 13.09 0.53 11.01
CA PRO A 184 11.99 -0.09 10.28
C PRO A 184 11.19 0.94 9.49
N LEU A 185 10.75 0.58 8.28
CA LEU A 185 10.15 1.52 7.34
C LEU A 185 8.84 1.00 6.76
N LEU A 186 7.81 1.84 6.83
CA LEU A 186 6.56 1.69 6.11
C LEU A 186 6.58 2.61 4.89
N THR A 187 6.31 2.10 3.69
CA THR A 187 6.23 2.97 2.51
C THR A 187 4.92 3.74 2.50
N HIS A 188 5.00 5.06 2.33
CA HIS A 188 3.89 5.99 2.51
C HIS A 188 3.07 6.20 1.22
N GLU A 189 1.75 6.06 1.35
CA GLU A 189 0.76 6.37 0.31
C GLU A 189 1.14 5.83 -1.08
N ILE A 190 1.37 4.53 -1.13
CA ILE A 190 1.55 3.80 -2.38
C ILE A 190 0.19 3.57 -3.07
N GLY A 191 0.20 3.34 -4.37
CA GLY A 191 -1.01 3.47 -5.18
C GLY A 191 -1.24 4.93 -5.60
N GLN A 192 -2.48 5.38 -5.72
CA GLN A 192 -2.93 6.60 -6.43
C GLN A 192 -3.23 6.40 -7.93
N TRP A 193 -3.62 5.20 -8.32
CA TRP A 193 -4.05 4.92 -9.68
C TRP A 193 -5.53 5.27 -9.83
N ASN A 194 -5.83 6.30 -10.61
CA ASN A 194 -7.22 6.73 -10.78
C ASN A 194 -7.96 5.80 -11.74
N ALA A 195 -9.15 5.35 -11.33
CA ALA A 195 -10.15 4.82 -12.22
C ALA A 195 -11.09 5.94 -12.68
N PHE A 196 -11.72 5.78 -13.83
CA PHE A 196 -12.77 6.67 -14.29
C PHE A 196 -13.91 6.68 -13.24
N PRO A 197 -14.52 7.85 -12.94
CA PRO A 197 -15.49 7.95 -11.85
C PRO A 197 -16.72 7.07 -12.04
N ASN A 198 -17.12 6.37 -10.97
CA ASN A 198 -18.26 5.46 -11.00
C ASN A 198 -19.59 6.25 -10.88
N LEU A 199 -20.21 6.57 -12.02
CA LEU A 199 -21.48 7.33 -12.01
C LEU A 199 -22.66 6.57 -11.37
N ALA A 200 -22.55 5.25 -11.18
CA ALA A 200 -23.56 4.47 -10.46
C ALA A 200 -23.59 4.78 -8.95
N GLU A 201 -22.60 5.52 -8.45
CA GLU A 201 -22.54 5.99 -7.06
C GLU A 201 -23.47 7.18 -6.79
N ILE A 202 -23.81 7.99 -7.81
CA ILE A 202 -24.67 9.19 -7.70
C ILE A 202 -25.95 8.92 -6.86
N PRO A 203 -26.77 7.89 -7.15
CA PRO A 203 -28.00 7.64 -6.39
C PRO A 203 -27.79 7.24 -4.92
N LYS A 204 -26.55 6.91 -4.49
CA LYS A 204 -26.26 6.56 -3.09
C LYS A 204 -26.25 7.78 -2.17
N TYR A 205 -26.02 8.97 -2.72
CA TYR A 205 -26.00 10.23 -1.98
C TYR A 205 -27.41 10.72 -1.64
N THR A 206 -28.01 10.09 -0.65
CA THR A 206 -29.38 10.38 -0.17
C THR A 206 -29.42 11.26 1.07
N GLY A 207 -28.26 11.52 1.69
CA GLY A 207 -28.13 12.32 2.90
C GLY A 207 -27.91 13.81 2.63
N VAL A 208 -27.12 14.45 3.50
CA VAL A 208 -26.86 15.91 3.45
C VAL A 208 -25.77 16.31 2.44
N LEU A 209 -25.07 15.34 1.84
CA LEU A 209 -24.03 15.56 0.84
C LEU A 209 -24.59 15.29 -0.57
N ARG A 210 -24.18 16.12 -1.53
CA ARG A 210 -24.52 15.99 -2.95
C ARG A 210 -23.26 15.81 -3.81
N PRO A 211 -23.19 14.81 -4.70
CA PRO A 211 -21.98 14.49 -5.47
C PRO A 211 -21.89 15.35 -6.74
N ILE A 212 -21.77 16.67 -6.55
CA ILE A 212 -21.81 17.64 -7.66
C ILE A 212 -20.72 17.39 -8.72
N ASN A 213 -19.59 16.81 -8.33
CA ASN A 213 -18.51 16.39 -9.22
C ASN A 213 -18.96 15.24 -10.15
N LEU A 214 -19.59 14.19 -9.61
CA LEU A 214 -20.08 13.06 -10.40
C LEU A 214 -21.23 13.49 -11.32
N GLU A 215 -22.12 14.36 -10.84
CA GLU A 215 -23.19 14.95 -11.65
C GLU A 215 -22.63 15.77 -12.82
N ALA A 216 -21.61 16.60 -12.58
CA ALA A 216 -20.96 17.38 -13.64
C ALA A 216 -20.33 16.47 -14.71
N ILE A 217 -19.67 15.39 -14.31
CA ILE A 217 -19.07 14.41 -15.24
C ILE A 217 -20.17 13.71 -16.05
N ARG A 218 -21.25 13.26 -15.41
CA ARG A 218 -22.41 12.67 -16.09
C ARG A 218 -22.98 13.60 -17.15
N ASP A 219 -23.17 14.88 -16.80
CA ASP A 219 -23.79 15.86 -17.67
C ASP A 219 -22.87 16.23 -18.85
N ASP A 220 -21.55 16.29 -18.63
CA ASP A 220 -20.57 16.47 -19.70
C ASP A 220 -20.53 15.27 -20.65
N LEU A 221 -20.51 14.04 -20.13
CA LEU A 221 -20.63 12.84 -20.97
C LEU A 221 -21.93 12.83 -21.78
N LYS A 222 -23.04 13.25 -21.18
CA LYS A 222 -24.33 13.35 -21.88
C LYS A 222 -24.27 14.37 -23.01
N LYS A 223 -23.71 15.56 -22.75
CA LYS A 223 -23.54 16.63 -23.75
C LYS A 223 -22.69 16.16 -24.93
N ASN A 224 -21.69 15.33 -24.69
CA ASN A 224 -20.79 14.80 -25.71
C ASN A 224 -21.25 13.44 -26.31
N GLY A 225 -22.43 12.93 -25.94
CA GLY A 225 -22.94 11.65 -26.48
C GLY A 225 -22.19 10.40 -25.99
N LEU A 226 -21.43 10.50 -24.90
CA LEU A 226 -20.58 9.44 -24.34
C LEU A 226 -21.16 8.77 -23.09
N LEU A 227 -22.34 9.18 -22.61
CA LEU A 227 -22.91 8.68 -21.36
C LEU A 227 -23.09 7.14 -21.35
N SER A 228 -23.43 6.53 -22.48
CA SER A 228 -23.56 5.08 -22.60
C SER A 228 -22.24 4.32 -22.39
N GLN A 229 -21.09 4.99 -22.56
CA GLN A 229 -19.75 4.41 -22.38
C GLN A 229 -19.20 4.58 -20.95
N ALA A 230 -19.89 5.31 -20.07
CA ALA A 230 -19.38 5.62 -18.73
C ALA A 230 -19.04 4.36 -17.91
N ALA A 231 -19.88 3.32 -18.00
CA ALA A 231 -19.65 2.04 -17.33
C ALA A 231 -18.41 1.33 -17.90
N ASP A 232 -18.21 1.37 -19.23
CA ASP A 232 -17.03 0.79 -19.86
C ASP A 232 -15.75 1.56 -19.51
N PHE A 233 -15.79 2.89 -19.45
CA PHE A 233 -14.66 3.70 -18.99
C PHE A 233 -14.26 3.32 -17.56
N THR A 234 -15.24 3.22 -16.64
CA THR A 234 -15.03 2.79 -15.25
C THR A 234 -14.43 1.39 -15.21
N ARG A 235 -15.01 0.44 -15.95
CA ARG A 235 -14.57 -0.96 -15.97
C ARG A 235 -13.16 -1.14 -16.53
N VAL A 236 -12.85 -0.51 -17.66
CA VAL A 236 -11.54 -0.68 -18.34
C VAL A 236 -10.43 0.02 -17.58
N SER A 237 -10.64 1.28 -17.17
CA SER A 237 -9.65 2.00 -16.35
C SER A 237 -9.47 1.35 -14.98
N GLY A 238 -10.54 0.85 -14.35
CA GLY A 238 -10.49 0.15 -13.08
C GLY A 238 -9.75 -1.19 -13.14
N LYS A 239 -9.92 -1.97 -14.22
CA LYS A 239 -9.11 -3.19 -14.45
C LYS A 239 -7.62 -2.87 -14.53
N PHE A 240 -7.26 -1.82 -15.27
CA PHE A 240 -5.87 -1.38 -15.37
C PHE A 240 -5.32 -0.89 -14.02
N CYS A 241 -6.09 -0.07 -13.30
CA CYS A 241 -5.79 0.36 -11.94
C CYS A 241 -5.51 -0.83 -10.99
N THR A 242 -6.33 -1.87 -11.07
CA THR A 242 -6.17 -3.09 -10.23
C THR A 242 -4.84 -3.80 -10.48
N GLU A 243 -4.44 -3.94 -11.75
CA GLU A 243 -3.14 -4.54 -12.12
C GLU A 243 -1.97 -3.70 -11.62
N LEU A 244 -2.11 -2.37 -11.66
CA LEU A 244 -1.09 -1.45 -11.14
C LEU A 244 -0.98 -1.56 -9.61
N TYR A 245 -2.09 -1.61 -8.87
CA TYR A 245 -2.07 -1.87 -7.42
C TYR A 245 -1.40 -3.20 -7.09
N LYS A 246 -1.71 -4.28 -7.82
CA LYS A 246 -1.03 -5.57 -7.67
C LYS A 246 0.49 -5.43 -7.85
N GLN A 247 0.92 -4.71 -8.88
CA GLN A 247 2.34 -4.45 -9.12
C GLN A 247 3.01 -3.68 -7.98
N GLU A 248 2.33 -2.67 -7.41
CA GLU A 248 2.82 -1.88 -6.26
C GLU A 248 2.97 -2.74 -4.99
N LEU A 249 1.97 -3.56 -4.70
CA LEU A 249 1.98 -4.46 -3.54
C LEU A 249 3.11 -5.48 -3.63
N GLU A 250 3.26 -6.13 -4.78
CA GLU A 250 4.35 -7.09 -4.98
C GLU A 250 5.73 -6.41 -4.97
N LEU A 251 5.84 -5.17 -5.47
CA LEU A 251 7.06 -4.38 -5.41
C LEU A 251 7.45 -4.08 -3.96
N ALA A 252 6.49 -3.68 -3.13
CA ALA A 252 6.70 -3.49 -1.70
C ALA A 252 7.16 -4.80 -1.03
N LEU A 253 6.50 -5.92 -1.33
CA LEU A 253 6.84 -7.24 -0.77
C LEU A 253 8.19 -7.80 -1.25
N ARG A 254 8.65 -7.46 -2.46
CA ARG A 254 10.00 -7.82 -2.95
C ARG A 254 11.11 -6.97 -2.34
N SER A 255 10.80 -5.79 -1.82
CA SER A 255 11.78 -4.81 -1.37
C SER A 255 12.20 -5.08 0.08
N ALA A 256 13.15 -5.98 0.32
CA ALA A 256 13.65 -6.23 1.68
C ALA A 256 14.72 -5.19 2.10
N PRO A 257 14.72 -4.65 3.33
CA PRO A 257 13.94 -5.06 4.51
C PRO A 257 12.69 -4.19 4.80
N LEU A 258 11.88 -3.81 3.81
CA LEU A 258 10.67 -3.02 4.03
C LEU A 258 9.76 -3.69 5.07
N SER A 259 9.24 -2.90 6.00
CA SER A 259 8.43 -3.39 7.13
C SER A 259 6.92 -3.35 6.86
N GLY A 260 6.50 -2.65 5.81
CA GLY A 260 5.10 -2.61 5.38
C GLY A 260 4.82 -1.45 4.42
N TYR A 261 3.55 -1.21 4.14
CA TYR A 261 3.09 -0.18 3.22
C TYR A 261 1.75 0.41 3.68
N GLN A 262 1.45 1.62 3.21
CA GLN A 262 0.19 2.30 3.40
C GLN A 262 -0.37 2.69 2.03
N LEU A 263 -1.58 2.22 1.69
CA LEU A 263 -2.25 2.57 0.44
C LEU A 263 -2.84 3.98 0.51
N LEU A 264 -2.91 4.66 -0.63
CA LEU A 264 -3.79 5.83 -0.83
C LEU A 264 -4.70 5.60 -2.03
N ASP A 265 -5.85 5.01 -1.88
CA ASP A 265 -6.47 4.36 -0.71
C ASP A 265 -7.17 3.09 -1.26
N LEU A 266 -7.71 2.21 -0.42
CA LEU A 266 -8.57 1.10 -0.86
C LEU A 266 -9.94 1.63 -1.36
N HIS A 267 -10.43 2.73 -0.79
CA HIS A 267 -11.71 3.35 -1.14
C HIS A 267 -11.55 4.75 -1.75
N ASP A 268 -12.54 5.21 -2.52
CA ASP A 268 -12.53 6.56 -3.09
C ASP A 268 -12.67 7.59 -1.95
N TYR A 269 -11.75 8.57 -1.91
CA TYR A 269 -11.74 9.62 -0.91
C TYR A 269 -12.70 10.77 -1.31
N PRO A 270 -13.76 11.05 -0.53
CA PRO A 270 -14.75 12.07 -0.86
C PRO A 270 -14.44 13.47 -0.28
N GLY A 271 -13.30 13.64 0.40
CA GLY A 271 -12.99 14.85 1.19
C GLY A 271 -12.51 16.06 0.38
N GLN A 272 -11.34 16.62 0.75
CA GLN A 272 -10.79 17.83 0.13
C GLN A 272 -10.36 17.59 -1.33
N GLY A 273 -11.32 17.69 -2.25
CA GLY A 273 -11.20 17.20 -3.61
C GLY A 273 -11.46 15.70 -3.68
N THR A 274 -12.37 15.26 -4.55
CA THR A 274 -12.64 13.83 -4.72
C THR A 274 -11.47 13.15 -5.41
N ALA A 275 -10.94 12.08 -4.82
CA ALA A 275 -9.91 11.25 -5.43
C ALA A 275 -10.47 9.87 -5.75
N HIS A 276 -10.58 9.54 -7.04
CA HIS A 276 -11.11 8.27 -7.55
C HIS A 276 -10.04 7.18 -7.63
N VAL A 277 -9.27 7.05 -6.54
CA VAL A 277 -8.11 6.15 -6.42
C VAL A 277 -8.50 4.76 -5.90
N GLY A 278 -9.69 4.61 -5.32
CA GLY A 278 -10.13 3.39 -4.67
C GLY A 278 -10.60 2.31 -5.64
N LEU A 279 -10.37 1.06 -5.22
CA LEU A 279 -11.04 -0.11 -5.79
C LEU A 279 -12.49 -0.23 -5.30
N LEU A 280 -12.78 0.40 -4.16
CA LEU A 280 -14.10 0.60 -3.59
C LEU A 280 -14.55 2.06 -3.76
N ASP A 281 -15.85 2.28 -3.77
CA ASP A 281 -16.41 3.64 -3.77
C ASP A 281 -16.36 4.30 -2.39
N SER A 282 -16.82 5.55 -2.28
CA SER A 282 -16.81 6.29 -1.01
C SER A 282 -17.71 5.69 0.09
N PHE A 283 -18.55 4.71 -0.23
CA PHE A 283 -19.39 3.95 0.70
C PHE A 283 -18.80 2.57 1.06
N TRP A 284 -17.57 2.31 0.61
CA TRP A 284 -16.87 1.02 0.75
C TRP A 284 -17.53 -0.13 -0.03
N ASP A 285 -18.32 0.18 -1.05
CA ASP A 285 -18.92 -0.84 -1.91
C ASP A 285 -18.06 -1.09 -3.16
N PRO A 286 -18.11 -2.30 -3.76
CA PRO A 286 -17.36 -2.60 -4.97
C PRO A 286 -17.76 -1.73 -6.17
N LYS A 287 -16.77 -1.28 -6.93
CA LYS A 287 -16.96 -0.55 -8.20
C LYS A 287 -17.15 -1.48 -9.41
N GLY A 288 -17.09 -2.80 -9.21
CA GLY A 288 -17.40 -3.82 -10.24
C GLY A 288 -16.25 -4.20 -11.18
N PHE A 289 -15.01 -3.79 -10.88
CA PHE A 289 -13.83 -4.13 -11.69
C PHE A 289 -12.72 -4.89 -10.94
N ALA A 290 -12.85 -5.03 -9.62
CA ALA A 290 -11.90 -5.72 -8.75
C ALA A 290 -12.65 -6.52 -7.68
N GLU A 291 -12.07 -7.65 -7.29
CA GLU A 291 -12.62 -8.57 -6.28
C GLU A 291 -11.59 -8.81 -5.17
N PRO A 292 -12.02 -8.99 -3.90
CA PRO A 292 -11.08 -9.14 -2.78
C PRO A 292 -10.16 -10.35 -2.90
N ALA A 293 -10.67 -11.51 -3.33
CA ALA A 293 -9.89 -12.75 -3.35
C ALA A 293 -8.70 -12.71 -4.34
N PRO A 294 -8.87 -12.34 -5.63
CA PRO A 294 -7.74 -12.14 -6.53
C PRO A 294 -6.78 -11.04 -6.09
N PHE A 295 -7.28 -9.93 -5.54
CA PHE A 295 -6.42 -8.86 -5.04
C PHE A 295 -5.52 -9.34 -3.90
N ARG A 296 -6.09 -10.13 -2.99
CA ARG A 296 -5.39 -10.67 -1.82
C ARG A 296 -4.26 -11.64 -2.18
N GLU A 297 -4.21 -12.21 -3.39
CA GLU A 297 -3.05 -12.97 -3.86
C GLU A 297 -1.76 -12.13 -3.88
N ALA A 298 -1.88 -10.80 -3.98
CA ALA A 298 -0.75 -9.87 -3.99
C ALA A 298 -0.32 -9.37 -2.59
N CYS A 299 -1.10 -9.63 -1.54
CA CYS A 299 -0.87 -9.12 -0.18
C CYS A 299 -1.18 -10.13 0.94
N SER A 300 -1.31 -11.41 0.62
CA SER A 300 -1.51 -12.46 1.61
C SER A 300 -0.34 -12.60 2.59
N PRO A 301 -0.52 -13.26 3.75
CA PRO A 301 0.60 -13.55 4.65
C PRO A 301 1.73 -14.36 4.01
N ILE A 302 1.41 -15.14 2.97
CA ILE A 302 2.38 -15.84 2.13
C ILE A 302 2.07 -15.51 0.67
N VAL A 303 3.04 -14.96 -0.05
CA VAL A 303 2.89 -14.54 -1.45
C VAL A 303 4.06 -15.09 -2.27
N PRO A 304 3.79 -15.87 -3.32
CA PRO A 304 4.77 -16.11 -4.37
C PRO A 304 5.03 -14.82 -5.14
N LEU A 305 6.30 -14.47 -5.32
CA LEU A 305 6.77 -13.27 -6.01
C LEU A 305 7.65 -13.69 -7.18
N LEU A 306 7.23 -13.37 -8.40
CA LEU A 306 7.99 -13.68 -9.60
C LEU A 306 8.77 -12.44 -10.06
N ARG A 307 10.05 -12.63 -10.40
CA ARG A 307 10.87 -11.61 -11.06
C ARG A 307 10.96 -11.90 -12.55
N LEU A 308 10.01 -11.35 -13.28
CA LEU A 308 9.97 -11.32 -14.74
C LEU A 308 10.70 -10.07 -15.25
N PRO A 309 11.73 -10.22 -16.09
CA PRO A 309 12.45 -9.09 -16.68
C PRO A 309 11.61 -8.28 -17.67
N LYS A 310 10.57 -8.90 -18.24
CA LYS A 310 9.62 -8.27 -19.18
C LYS A 310 8.29 -9.02 -19.18
N ARG A 311 7.26 -8.42 -19.76
CA ARG A 311 5.93 -9.05 -19.95
C ARG A 311 5.58 -9.39 -21.39
N VAL A 312 6.42 -9.04 -22.36
CA VAL A 312 6.23 -9.35 -23.78
C VAL A 312 7.43 -10.15 -24.26
N TYR A 313 7.18 -11.31 -24.84
CA TYR A 313 8.17 -12.26 -25.33
C TYR A 313 7.90 -12.61 -26.78
N THR A 314 8.93 -13.01 -27.53
CA THR A 314 8.76 -13.69 -28.82
C THR A 314 8.73 -15.21 -28.64
N SER A 315 8.14 -15.93 -29.58
CA SER A 315 7.95 -17.39 -29.49
C SER A 315 9.25 -18.20 -29.49
N ASP A 316 10.33 -17.64 -30.04
CA ASP A 316 11.68 -18.22 -30.05
C ASP A 316 12.46 -17.96 -28.75
N GLU A 317 11.95 -17.12 -27.87
CA GLU A 317 12.56 -16.88 -26.57
C GLU A 317 12.29 -18.00 -25.58
N THR A 318 13.27 -18.17 -24.68
CA THR A 318 13.08 -18.94 -23.46
C THR A 318 12.71 -17.98 -22.33
N LEU A 319 11.52 -18.16 -21.77
CA LEU A 319 11.14 -17.45 -20.57
C LEU A 319 11.98 -17.96 -19.40
N SER A 320 12.62 -17.05 -18.67
CA SER A 320 13.34 -17.34 -17.42
C SER A 320 12.95 -16.32 -16.37
N ALA A 321 12.54 -16.79 -15.19
CA ALA A 321 12.12 -15.91 -14.10
C ALA A 321 12.52 -16.49 -12.74
N LYS A 322 12.99 -15.64 -11.83
CA LYS A 322 13.32 -16.05 -10.45
C LYS A 322 12.05 -16.04 -9.61
N LEU A 323 11.87 -17.08 -8.81
CA LEU A 323 10.80 -17.21 -7.85
C LEU A 323 11.31 -16.90 -6.43
N GLU A 324 10.59 -16.01 -5.77
CA GLU A 324 10.75 -15.63 -4.38
C GLU A 324 9.43 -15.83 -3.63
N PHE A 325 9.50 -15.85 -2.31
CA PHE A 325 8.32 -15.84 -1.44
C PHE A 325 8.45 -14.76 -0.36
N VAL A 326 7.29 -14.36 0.16
CA VAL A 326 7.20 -13.81 1.52
C VAL A 326 6.52 -14.82 2.43
N ASN A 327 6.84 -14.78 3.72
CA ASN A 327 6.14 -15.50 4.77
C ASN A 327 6.11 -14.62 6.04
N PHE A 328 4.95 -14.04 6.30
CA PHE A 328 4.65 -13.22 7.48
C PHE A 328 3.69 -13.93 8.45
N LEU A 329 3.64 -15.26 8.43
CA LEU A 329 3.01 -16.02 9.50
C LEU A 329 3.87 -15.96 10.78
N GLU A 330 3.37 -16.59 11.85
CA GLU A 330 4.08 -16.69 13.12
C GLU A 330 5.21 -17.73 13.09
N LYS A 331 5.22 -18.65 12.11
CA LYS A 331 6.16 -19.78 12.05
C LYS A 331 6.64 -20.08 10.61
N PRO A 332 7.89 -20.56 10.45
CA PRO A 332 8.37 -21.13 9.20
C PRO A 332 7.52 -22.31 8.71
N ILE A 333 7.49 -22.54 7.40
CA ILE A 333 6.86 -23.72 6.78
C ILE A 333 7.94 -24.57 6.10
N SER A 334 7.96 -25.86 6.38
CA SER A 334 8.90 -26.81 5.79
C SER A 334 8.27 -27.66 4.69
N ASN A 335 9.11 -28.20 3.81
CA ASN A 335 8.72 -29.15 2.75
C ASN A 335 7.65 -28.61 1.77
N VAL A 336 7.69 -27.32 1.48
CA VAL A 336 6.81 -26.71 0.48
C VAL A 336 7.30 -27.10 -0.91
N SER A 337 6.39 -27.43 -1.83
CA SER A 337 6.76 -27.78 -3.20
C SER A 337 6.03 -26.90 -4.23
N PRO A 338 6.55 -25.70 -4.52
CA PRO A 338 5.91 -24.78 -5.46
C PRO A 338 5.76 -25.41 -6.84
N GLN A 339 4.58 -25.24 -7.43
CA GLN A 339 4.23 -25.67 -8.77
C GLN A 339 3.95 -24.43 -9.60
N TRP A 340 4.29 -24.47 -10.88
CA TRP A 340 4.00 -23.39 -11.80
C TRP A 340 3.48 -23.91 -13.13
N GLU A 341 2.61 -23.12 -13.75
CA GLU A 341 2.06 -23.38 -15.08
C GLU A 341 1.98 -22.08 -15.87
N ILE A 342 2.09 -22.19 -17.19
CA ILE A 342 1.84 -21.11 -18.15
C ILE A 342 0.71 -21.58 -19.06
N LYS A 343 -0.42 -20.88 -19.02
CA LYS A 343 -1.60 -21.21 -19.85
C LYS A 343 -2.00 -20.02 -20.71
N ALA A 344 -2.32 -20.28 -21.96
CA ALA A 344 -2.97 -19.31 -22.84
C ALA A 344 -4.40 -19.00 -22.36
N SER A 345 -4.98 -17.91 -22.84
CA SER A 345 -6.34 -17.48 -22.51
C SER A 345 -7.43 -18.49 -22.91
N ASP A 346 -7.17 -19.35 -23.88
CA ASP A 346 -8.03 -20.47 -24.29
C ASP A 346 -7.86 -21.74 -23.41
N GLY A 347 -6.94 -21.70 -22.45
CA GLY A 347 -6.63 -22.81 -21.54
C GLY A 347 -5.53 -23.75 -22.02
N LYS A 348 -4.95 -23.55 -23.21
CA LYS A 348 -3.84 -24.36 -23.73
C LYS A 348 -2.60 -24.22 -22.83
N LEU A 349 -2.04 -25.35 -22.40
CA LEU A 349 -0.81 -25.39 -21.62
C LEU A 349 0.40 -25.09 -22.53
N ILE A 350 1.22 -24.12 -22.12
CA ILE A 350 2.45 -23.72 -22.80
C ILE A 350 3.67 -24.32 -22.09
N GLY A 351 3.65 -24.36 -20.76
CA GLY A 351 4.71 -24.97 -19.95
C GLY A 351 4.26 -25.15 -18.51
N GLU A 352 4.94 -26.05 -17.81
CA GLU A 352 4.71 -26.33 -16.39
C GLU A 352 5.99 -26.82 -15.72
N GLY A 353 6.00 -26.78 -14.39
CA GLY A 353 7.09 -27.35 -13.62
C GLY A 353 6.82 -27.31 -12.12
N LYS A 354 7.78 -27.87 -11.38
CA LYS A 354 7.75 -27.97 -9.92
C LYS A 354 9.12 -27.68 -9.36
N LEU A 355 9.15 -27.01 -8.21
CA LEU A 355 10.34 -26.69 -7.43
C LEU A 355 10.24 -27.39 -6.05
N GLY A 356 11.40 -27.69 -5.47
CA GLY A 356 11.49 -28.19 -4.09
C GLY A 356 11.59 -29.71 -3.93
N PRO A 357 11.49 -30.19 -2.68
CA PRO A 357 10.98 -29.49 -1.49
C PRO A 357 11.89 -28.35 -1.00
N ILE A 358 11.28 -27.25 -0.53
CA ILE A 358 11.95 -26.08 0.05
C ILE A 358 11.43 -25.77 1.46
N ASN A 359 12.16 -24.94 2.19
CA ASN A 359 11.71 -24.34 3.45
C ASN A 359 11.43 -22.84 3.25
N LEU A 360 10.30 -22.36 3.77
CA LEU A 360 9.92 -20.95 3.81
C LEU A 360 10.16 -20.41 5.23
N PRO A 361 11.33 -19.80 5.53
CA PRO A 361 11.54 -19.06 6.78
C PRO A 361 10.59 -17.85 6.86
N LEU A 362 10.58 -17.16 8.00
CA LEU A 362 9.86 -15.88 8.11
C LEU A 362 10.60 -14.76 7.36
N GLY A 363 9.87 -13.84 6.77
CA GLY A 363 10.40 -12.64 6.12
C GLY A 363 10.00 -12.50 4.66
N ALA A 364 10.67 -11.58 3.98
CA ALA A 364 10.42 -11.22 2.59
C ALA A 364 11.61 -11.59 1.69
N ALA A 365 11.39 -11.58 0.36
CA ALA A 365 12.40 -11.88 -0.66
C ALA A 365 13.14 -13.23 -0.43
N ILE A 366 12.41 -14.25 0.04
CA ILE A 366 12.95 -15.59 0.28
C ILE A 366 13.22 -16.25 -1.07
N PRO A 367 14.50 -16.50 -1.45
CA PRO A 367 14.80 -17.07 -2.75
C PRO A 367 14.45 -18.55 -2.79
N VAL A 368 13.75 -18.98 -3.85
CA VAL A 368 13.28 -20.36 -3.99
C VAL A 368 13.93 -21.08 -5.18
N GLY A 369 14.10 -20.39 -6.30
CA GLY A 369 14.63 -20.97 -7.52
C GLY A 369 14.23 -20.17 -8.74
N SER A 370 14.20 -20.82 -9.90
CA SER A 370 13.78 -20.19 -11.15
C SER A 370 12.84 -21.11 -11.92
N LEU A 371 11.95 -20.51 -12.68
CA LEU A 371 11.16 -21.19 -13.70
C LEU A 371 11.72 -20.88 -15.10
N THR A 372 11.66 -21.88 -15.98
CA THR A 372 12.14 -21.80 -17.36
C THR A 372 11.14 -22.48 -18.28
N ALA A 373 10.72 -21.82 -19.36
CA ALA A 373 9.80 -22.38 -20.34
C ALA A 373 10.14 -21.94 -21.77
N PHE A 374 10.03 -22.87 -22.72
CA PHE A 374 10.07 -22.56 -24.15
C PHE A 374 8.69 -22.09 -24.63
N LEU A 375 8.65 -21.05 -25.44
CA LEU A 375 7.40 -20.39 -25.86
C LEU A 375 6.98 -20.74 -27.29
N SER A 376 7.68 -21.66 -27.94
CA SER A 376 7.51 -22.01 -29.36
C SER A 376 6.16 -22.64 -29.71
N SER A 377 5.36 -23.03 -28.70
CA SER A 377 4.01 -23.56 -28.89
C SER A 377 2.96 -22.47 -29.19
N ALA A 378 3.32 -21.19 -29.06
CA ALA A 378 2.51 -20.04 -29.43
C ALA A 378 2.85 -19.61 -30.87
N THR A 379 1.97 -19.95 -31.81
CA THR A 379 2.14 -19.65 -33.25
C THR A 379 1.37 -18.42 -33.71
N GLU A 380 0.61 -17.80 -32.82
CA GLU A 380 -0.15 -16.56 -33.02
C GLU A 380 0.03 -15.64 -31.79
N PRO A 381 -0.21 -14.31 -31.89
CA PRO A 381 -0.18 -13.43 -30.74
C PRO A 381 -1.08 -13.93 -29.61
N THR A 382 -0.48 -14.29 -28.48
CA THR A 382 -1.15 -15.03 -27.40
C THR A 382 -0.99 -14.29 -26.07
N GLU A 383 -2.10 -13.97 -25.41
CA GLU A 383 -2.09 -13.63 -23.99
C GLU A 383 -1.99 -14.93 -23.17
N ALA A 384 -1.03 -14.99 -22.25
CA ALA A 384 -0.84 -16.11 -21.36
C ALA A 384 -0.74 -15.68 -19.89
N THR A 385 -1.11 -16.56 -18.99
CA THR A 385 -1.00 -16.38 -17.54
C THR A 385 -0.01 -17.38 -16.98
N ILE A 386 1.00 -16.87 -16.29
CA ILE A 386 1.88 -17.65 -15.42
C ILE A 386 1.21 -17.73 -14.06
N ARG A 387 0.98 -18.93 -13.55
CA ARG A 387 0.46 -19.16 -12.20
C ARG A 387 1.49 -19.93 -11.39
N VAL A 388 1.72 -19.49 -10.16
CA VAL A 388 2.52 -20.21 -9.17
C VAL A 388 1.63 -20.56 -7.99
N SER A 389 1.65 -21.81 -7.57
CA SER A 389 0.89 -22.31 -6.42
C SER A 389 1.77 -23.14 -5.50
N ALA A 390 1.61 -22.97 -4.19
CA ALA A 390 2.21 -23.78 -3.16
C ALA A 390 1.11 -24.25 -2.20
N PRO A 391 0.43 -25.37 -2.49
CA PRO A 391 -0.72 -25.86 -1.71
C PRO A 391 -0.39 -26.10 -0.25
N GLU A 392 0.82 -26.57 0.07
CA GLU A 392 1.28 -26.82 1.44
C GLU A 392 1.35 -25.53 2.28
N ALA A 393 1.49 -24.38 1.61
CA ALA A 393 1.52 -23.06 2.22
C ALA A 393 0.22 -22.26 1.99
N CYS A 394 -0.79 -22.85 1.34
CA CYS A 394 -2.02 -22.17 0.92
C CYS A 394 -1.75 -20.87 0.12
N ALA A 395 -0.69 -20.87 -0.68
CA ALA A 395 -0.20 -19.68 -1.37
C ALA A 395 -0.37 -19.80 -2.88
N MET A 396 -0.81 -18.72 -3.53
CA MET A 396 -0.94 -18.65 -4.99
C MET A 396 -0.78 -17.20 -5.44
N ASN A 397 -0.22 -17.00 -6.63
CA ASN A 397 -0.23 -15.73 -7.34
C ASN A 397 -0.09 -15.99 -8.85
N SER A 398 -0.43 -14.99 -9.67
CA SER A 398 -0.40 -15.10 -11.13
C SER A 398 0.02 -13.82 -11.84
N TRP A 399 0.57 -13.95 -13.05
CA TRP A 399 1.07 -12.83 -13.85
C TRP A 399 0.72 -13.03 -15.32
N LYS A 400 0.20 -11.98 -15.95
CA LYS A 400 -0.03 -11.97 -17.40
C LYS A 400 1.25 -11.64 -18.16
N ILE A 401 1.40 -12.30 -19.31
CA ILE A 401 2.42 -12.05 -20.33
C ILE A 401 1.77 -12.10 -21.72
N TRP A 402 2.44 -11.51 -22.70
CA TRP A 402 2.13 -11.64 -24.12
C TRP A 402 3.26 -12.36 -24.84
N ILE A 403 2.89 -13.27 -25.73
CA ILE A 403 3.82 -14.01 -26.59
C ILE A 403 3.48 -13.68 -28.05
N VAL A 404 4.47 -13.22 -28.80
CA VAL A 404 4.32 -12.81 -30.19
C VAL A 404 5.18 -13.73 -31.08
N PRO A 405 4.64 -14.32 -32.15
CA PRO A 405 5.40 -15.19 -33.04
C PRO A 405 6.59 -14.53 -33.70
#